data_AF-A0A7R9BBS4-F1
#
_entry.id   AF-A0A7R9BBS4-F1
#
_cell.length_a   1.000
_cell.length_b   1.000
_cell.length_c   1.000
_cell.angle_alpha   90.00
_cell.angle_beta   90.00
_cell.angle_gamma   90.00
#
_symmetry.space_group_name_H-M   'P 1'
#
loop_
_entity.id
_entity.type
_entity.pdbx_description
1 polymer ?
#
loop_
_entity_poly.entity_id
_entity_poly.type
_entity_poly.pdbx_seq_one_letter_code
_entity_poly.pdbx_strand_id
1 'polypeptide(L)'
;PVRVLSLTEREEANSLFKSKKGKELQKEIAKKAKTFVPGAGLPESTKPSGPSPEELWKIREAISKASSLEEVERLNRLLQAGQIPGRSRPYGQSTSSKAPPAAEMEEDDEEEEEPMDTDHGVNGR
;
A
#
# COMPACT_ATOMS: atom_id res chain seq x y z
N PRO A 1 -16.17 -20.47 16.23
CA PRO A 1 -16.58 -21.47 15.20
C PRO A 1 -15.38 -21.72 14.28
N VAL A 2 -15.04 -22.98 14.01
CA VAL A 2 -13.96 -23.33 13.07
C VAL A 2 -14.55 -23.37 11.66
N ARG A 3 -14.00 -22.61 10.73
CA ARG A 3 -14.39 -22.67 9.32
C ARG A 3 -13.79 -23.93 8.71
N VAL A 4 -14.63 -24.76 8.09
CA VAL A 4 -14.20 -25.92 7.31
C VAL A 4 -14.01 -25.46 5.87
N LEU A 5 -12.86 -25.76 5.29
CA LEU A 5 -12.55 -25.42 3.90
C LEU A 5 -13.30 -26.34 2.95
N SER A 6 -13.88 -25.78 1.89
CA SER A 6 -14.55 -26.58 0.85
C SER A 6 -13.53 -27.21 -0.12
N LEU A 7 -13.96 -28.22 -0.86
CA LEU A 7 -13.12 -28.84 -1.91
C LEU A 7 -12.74 -27.84 -3.00
N THR A 8 -13.67 -26.96 -3.38
CA THR A 8 -13.46 -25.92 -4.40
C THR A 8 -12.36 -24.94 -3.98
N GLU A 9 -12.42 -24.43 -2.74
CA GLU A 9 -11.38 -23.57 -2.17
C GLU A 9 -10.00 -24.23 -2.18
N ARG A 10 -9.96 -25.55 -1.96
CA ARG A 10 -8.71 -26.33 -1.96
C ARG A 10 -8.13 -26.48 -3.36
N GLU A 11 -8.96 -26.74 -4.36
CA GLU A 11 -8.53 -26.93 -5.75
C GLU A 11 -8.06 -25.63 -6.39
N GLU A 12 -8.79 -24.53 -6.17
CA GLU A 12 -8.41 -23.19 -6.63
C GLU A 12 -7.07 -22.75 -6.04
N ALA A 13 -6.89 -22.93 -4.72
CA ALA A 13 -5.63 -22.63 -4.06
C ALA A 13 -4.48 -23.46 -4.65
N ASN A 14 -4.71 -24.76 -4.88
CA ASN A 14 -3.72 -25.64 -5.50
C ASN A 14 -3.36 -25.18 -6.92
N SER A 15 -4.34 -24.78 -7.72
CA SER A 15 -4.11 -24.25 -9.08
C SER A 15 -3.29 -22.96 -9.04
N LEU A 16 -3.68 -22.02 -8.18
CA LEU A 16 -3.04 -20.72 -8.04
C LEU A 16 -1.57 -20.85 -7.62
N PHE A 17 -1.27 -21.63 -6.57
CA PHE A 17 0.09 -21.79 -6.05
C PHE A 17 1.00 -22.69 -6.90
N LYS A 18 0.44 -23.54 -7.77
CA LYS A 18 1.21 -24.31 -8.78
C LYS A 18 1.65 -23.45 -9.97
N SER A 19 0.92 -22.38 -10.27
CA SER A 19 1.22 -21.46 -11.37
C SER A 19 2.54 -20.69 -11.16
N LYS A 20 3.09 -20.07 -12.23
CA LYS A 20 4.28 -19.20 -12.14
C LYS A 20 4.07 -18.05 -11.16
N LYS A 21 2.91 -17.39 -11.24
CA LYS A 21 2.50 -16.30 -10.32
C LYS A 21 2.41 -16.80 -8.88
N GLY A 22 1.85 -17.98 -8.66
CA GLY A 22 1.79 -18.62 -7.35
C GLY A 22 3.16 -18.87 -6.72
N LYS A 23 4.13 -19.32 -7.52
CA LYS A 23 5.52 -19.53 -7.07
C LYS A 23 6.20 -18.20 -6.71
N GLU A 24 5.92 -17.12 -7.42
CA GLU A 24 6.40 -15.77 -7.07
C GLU A 24 5.80 -15.29 -5.75
N LEU A 25 4.48 -15.44 -5.59
CA LEU A 25 3.78 -15.14 -4.32
C LEU A 25 4.37 -15.95 -3.16
N GLN A 26 4.64 -17.24 -3.35
CA GLN A 26 5.27 -18.07 -2.32
C GLN A 26 6.66 -17.55 -1.92
N LYS A 27 7.47 -17.10 -2.90
CA LYS A 27 8.79 -16.50 -2.62
C LYS A 27 8.67 -15.20 -1.86
N GLU A 28 7.70 -14.34 -2.20
CA GLU A 28 7.47 -13.09 -1.48
C GLU A 28 6.97 -13.30 -0.05
N ILE A 29 6.03 -14.23 0.13
CA ILE A 29 5.52 -14.62 1.45
C ILE A 29 6.67 -15.20 2.27
N ALA A 30 7.50 -16.08 1.71
CA ALA A 30 8.66 -16.64 2.41
C ALA A 30 9.73 -15.58 2.76
N LYS A 31 9.88 -14.52 1.96
CA LYS A 31 10.75 -13.38 2.31
C LYS A 31 10.15 -12.55 3.45
N LYS A 32 8.84 -12.26 3.40
CA LYS A 32 8.11 -11.46 4.41
C LYS A 32 7.87 -12.20 5.73
N ALA A 33 7.74 -13.52 5.71
CA ALA A 33 7.45 -14.34 6.89
C ALA A 33 8.67 -14.56 7.81
N LYS A 34 9.89 -14.17 7.38
CA LYS A 34 11.11 -14.22 8.20
C LYS A 34 11.16 -13.17 9.32
N THR A 35 10.02 -12.59 9.67
CA THR A 35 9.87 -11.56 10.71
C THR A 35 9.62 -12.14 12.10
N PHE A 36 9.34 -13.44 12.21
CA PHE A 36 9.13 -14.12 13.49
C PHE A 36 10.25 -15.13 13.75
N VAL A 37 11.41 -14.63 14.15
CA VAL A 37 12.44 -15.45 14.80
C VAL A 37 12.21 -15.27 16.30
N PRO A 38 11.70 -16.29 17.04
CA PRO A 38 11.48 -16.18 18.47
C PRO A 38 12.79 -15.79 19.18
N GLY A 39 12.82 -14.62 19.81
CA GLY A 39 14.00 -14.08 20.47
C GLY A 39 14.95 -13.24 19.59
N ALA A 40 14.67 -13.05 18.30
CA ALA A 40 15.36 -12.02 17.54
C ALA A 40 14.88 -10.64 17.99
N GLY A 41 15.84 -9.75 18.30
CA GLY A 41 15.54 -8.34 18.54
C GLY A 41 14.77 -7.74 17.36
N LEU A 42 13.91 -6.76 17.65
CA LEU A 42 13.22 -6.02 16.60
C LEU A 42 14.25 -5.57 15.56
N PRO A 43 13.94 -5.65 14.24
CA PRO A 43 14.80 -5.01 13.25
C PRO A 43 15.00 -3.59 13.74
N GLU A 44 16.25 -3.16 13.93
CA GLU A 44 16.56 -1.80 14.36
C GLU A 44 15.69 -0.91 13.49
N SER A 45 14.70 -0.26 14.13
CA SER A 45 13.93 0.74 13.43
C SER A 45 14.99 1.65 12.87
N THR A 46 15.05 1.72 11.54
CA THR A 46 15.86 2.73 10.88
C THR A 46 15.44 4.00 11.56
N LYS A 47 16.32 4.50 12.45
CA LYS A 47 16.02 5.61 13.35
C LYS A 47 15.32 6.64 12.49
N PRO A 48 14.16 7.20 12.90
CA PRO A 48 13.43 8.14 12.06
C PRO A 48 14.46 9.16 11.61
N SER A 49 14.87 9.06 10.34
CA SER A 49 16.02 9.80 9.86
C SER A 49 15.48 11.21 9.84
N GLY A 50 15.96 12.02 10.78
CA GLY A 50 15.66 13.44 10.80
C GLY A 50 15.98 14.06 9.44
N PRO A 51 15.63 15.34 9.26
CA PRO A 51 15.99 16.08 8.06
C PRO A 51 17.44 15.79 7.65
N SER A 52 17.67 15.55 6.35
CA SER A 52 19.02 15.38 5.79
C SER A 52 19.93 16.53 6.26
N PRO A 53 21.25 16.32 6.42
CA PRO A 53 22.18 17.38 6.76
C PRO A 53 22.04 18.64 5.90
N GLU A 54 21.73 18.48 4.61
CA GLU A 54 21.45 19.59 3.69
C GLU A 54 20.15 20.34 4.03
N GLU A 55 19.11 19.59 4.40
CA GLU A 55 17.83 20.15 4.83
C GLU A 55 18.00 20.95 6.12
N LEU A 56 18.80 20.45 7.07
CA LEU A 56 19.15 21.18 8.29
C LEU A 56 19.86 22.51 7.99
N TRP A 57 20.75 22.53 6.99
CA TRP A 57 21.41 23.76 6.56
C TRP A 57 20.40 24.78 6.01
N LYS A 58 19.51 24.35 5.12
CA LYS A 58 18.46 25.21 4.55
C LYS A 58 17.52 25.77 5.63
N ILE A 59 17.18 24.96 6.63
CA ILE A 59 16.38 25.38 7.78
C ILE A 59 17.10 26.47 8.58
N ARG A 60 18.39 26.25 8.90
CA ARG A 60 19.22 27.24 9.63
C ARG A 60 19.37 28.54 8.86
N GLU A 61 19.57 28.45 7.54
CA GLU A 61 19.69 29.61 6.67
C GLU A 61 18.37 30.39 6.59
N ALA A 62 17.23 29.71 6.47
CA ALA A 62 15.92 30.34 6.46
C ALA A 62 15.61 31.06 7.79
N ILE A 63 15.99 30.46 8.93
CA ILE A 63 15.87 31.11 10.25
C ILE A 63 16.77 32.35 10.31
N SER A 64 18.01 32.26 9.79
CA SER A 64 18.97 33.37 9.83
C SER A 64 18.59 34.54 8.93
N LYS A 65 17.83 34.28 7.86
CA LYS A 65 17.29 35.30 6.94
C LYS A 65 15.96 35.90 7.41
N ALA A 66 15.31 35.30 8.39
CA ALA A 66 14.05 35.82 8.92
C ALA A 66 14.30 37.18 9.58
N SER A 67 13.51 38.17 9.21
CA SER A 67 13.64 39.57 9.64
C SER A 67 12.70 39.94 10.78
N SER A 68 11.70 39.10 11.05
CA SER A 68 10.68 39.30 12.07
C SER A 68 10.41 38.02 12.88
N LEU A 69 9.97 38.20 14.13
CA LEU A 69 9.58 37.10 15.02
C LEU A 69 8.41 36.29 14.45
N GLU A 70 7.48 36.96 13.76
CA GLU A 70 6.35 36.31 13.08
C GLU A 70 6.82 35.34 11.97
N GLU A 71 7.88 35.70 11.25
CA GLU A 71 8.45 34.83 10.20
C GLU A 71 9.10 33.58 10.81
N VAL A 72 9.77 33.72 11.95
CA VAL A 72 10.36 32.59 12.69
C VAL A 72 9.27 31.65 13.20
N GLU A 73 8.19 32.18 13.76
CA GLU A 73 7.05 31.38 14.22
C GLU A 73 6.37 30.63 13.07
N ARG A 74 6.18 31.30 11.94
CA ARG A 74 5.65 30.67 10.72
C ARG A 74 6.56 29.53 10.26
N LEU A 75 7.88 29.75 10.24
CA LEU A 75 8.83 28.71 9.85
C LEU A 75 8.79 27.52 10.82
N ASN A 76 8.68 27.77 12.13
CA ASN A 76 8.53 26.71 13.12
C ASN A 76 7.26 25.86 12.90
N ARG A 77 6.11 26.51 12.64
CA ARG A 77 4.85 25.81 12.29
C ARG A 77 4.99 24.95 11.04
N LEU A 78 5.69 25.45 10.01
CA LEU A 78 5.95 24.71 8.78
C LEU A 78 6.82 23.47 9.05
N LEU A 79 7.87 23.60 9.86
CA LEU A 79 8.76 22.49 10.21
C LEU A 79 8.05 21.41 11.03
N GLN A 80 7.20 21.81 11.98
CA GLN A 80 6.35 20.87 12.74
C GLN A 80 5.37 20.12 11.82
N ALA A 81 4.88 20.78 10.77
CA ALA A 81 4.07 20.15 9.72
C ALA A 81 4.89 19.32 8.71
N GLY A 82 6.20 19.16 8.91
CA GLY A 82 7.09 18.40 8.03
C GLY A 82 7.43 19.10 6.72
N GLN A 83 7.26 20.43 6.63
CA GLN A 83 7.68 21.23 5.48
C GLN A 83 9.11 21.73 5.67
N ILE A 84 10.01 21.26 4.81
CA ILE A 84 11.40 21.66 4.81
C ILE A 84 11.61 22.67 3.66
N PRO A 85 12.17 23.86 3.93
CA PRO A 85 12.51 24.83 2.88
C PRO A 85 13.36 24.19 1.76
N GLY A 86 12.94 24.38 0.51
CA GLY A 86 13.63 23.82 -0.65
C GLY A 86 13.37 22.33 -0.92
N ARG A 87 12.50 21.68 -0.14
CA ARG A 87 11.93 20.38 -0.49
C ARG A 87 10.66 20.63 -1.30
N SER A 88 10.74 20.46 -2.63
CA SER A 88 9.53 20.47 -3.45
C SER A 88 8.62 19.35 -2.95
N ARG A 89 7.44 19.70 -2.42
CA ARG A 89 6.38 18.71 -2.22
C ARG A 89 6.15 18.05 -3.59
N PRO A 90 6.17 16.72 -3.73
CA PRO A 90 5.47 16.14 -4.87
C PRO A 90 4.03 16.65 -4.77
N TYR A 91 3.65 17.44 -5.77
CA TYR A 91 2.31 18.01 -5.94
C TYR A 91 1.28 16.89 -5.72
N GLY A 92 0.43 16.96 -4.69
CA GLY A 92 -0.63 15.95 -4.54
C GLY A 92 -1.23 15.65 -3.17
N GLN A 93 -0.76 16.20 -2.04
CA GLN A 93 -1.42 15.96 -0.74
C GLN A 93 -1.56 17.25 0.08
N SER A 94 -2.51 18.09 -0.33
CA SER A 94 -3.28 18.92 0.59
C SER A 94 -4.44 18.09 1.13
N THR A 95 -4.67 18.21 2.42
CA THR A 95 -5.69 17.53 3.20
C THR A 95 -7.12 17.83 2.72
N SER A 96 -8.02 16.86 2.97
CA SER A 96 -9.48 16.97 3.08
C SER A 96 -10.29 17.30 1.82
N SER A 97 -10.73 16.26 1.09
CA SER A 97 -12.15 15.90 1.02
C SER A 97 -12.35 14.57 0.28
N LYS A 98 -13.05 13.68 0.97
CA LYS A 98 -13.70 12.50 0.42
C LYS A 98 -14.77 12.97 -0.57
N ALA A 99 -14.53 12.78 -1.85
CA ALA A 99 -15.58 12.66 -2.85
C ALA A 99 -15.28 11.36 -3.62
N PRO A 100 -16.16 10.34 -3.58
CA PRO A 100 -16.03 9.23 -4.53
C PRO A 100 -16.18 9.82 -5.93
N PRO A 101 -15.43 9.31 -6.93
CA PRO A 101 -15.78 9.61 -8.31
C PRO A 101 -17.20 9.09 -8.53
N ALA A 102 -18.11 9.98 -8.92
CA ALA A 102 -19.29 9.60 -9.65
C ALA A 102 -18.79 9.01 -10.98
N ALA A 103 -18.38 7.74 -10.92
CA ALA A 103 -18.19 6.92 -12.09
C ALA A 103 -19.61 6.65 -12.62
N GLU A 104 -19.83 7.20 -13.80
CA GLU A 104 -20.99 6.99 -14.63
C GLU A 104 -21.28 5.49 -14.71
N MET A 105 -22.48 5.11 -14.27
CA MET A 105 -23.01 3.78 -14.52
C MET A 105 -23.51 3.84 -15.97
N GLU A 106 -22.63 3.55 -16.93
CA GLU A 106 -23.07 3.12 -18.25
C GLU A 106 -23.70 1.73 -18.07
N GLU A 107 -25.02 1.74 -18.17
CA GLU A 107 -25.89 0.58 -18.31
C GLU A 107 -25.78 0.13 -19.77
N ASP A 108 -24.87 -0.80 -20.06
CA ASP A 108 -24.90 -1.61 -21.28
C ASP A 108 -24.02 -2.86 -21.08
N ASP A 109 -24.67 -4.00 -20.84
CA ASP A 109 -24.22 -5.31 -21.33
C ASP A 109 -25.42 -6.27 -21.19
N GLU A 110 -26.34 -6.18 -22.15
CA GLU A 110 -27.13 -7.34 -22.54
C GLU A 110 -26.17 -8.33 -23.19
N GLU A 111 -25.93 -9.50 -22.59
CA GLU A 111 -25.60 -10.70 -23.36
C GLU A 111 -26.06 -11.97 -22.61
N GLU A 112 -27.21 -12.43 -23.08
CA GLU A 112 -27.76 -13.78 -23.24
C GLU A 112 -27.31 -14.94 -22.32
N GLU A 113 -28.35 -15.64 -21.86
CA GLU A 113 -28.31 -16.92 -21.16
C GLU A 113 -27.62 -18.02 -21.97
N GLU A 114 -26.74 -18.79 -21.33
CA GLU A 114 -26.50 -20.19 -21.71
C GLU A 114 -26.53 -21.06 -20.45
N PRO A 115 -27.56 -21.90 -20.24
CA PRO A 115 -27.54 -22.91 -19.21
C PRO A 115 -26.51 -23.97 -19.61
N MET A 116 -25.38 -24.00 -18.87
CA MET A 116 -24.41 -25.10 -18.98
C MET A 116 -25.06 -26.39 -18.47
N ASP A 117 -25.76 -27.09 -19.37
CA ASP A 117 -26.20 -28.47 -19.22
C ASP A 117 -24.97 -29.35 -19.02
N THR A 118 -24.66 -29.66 -17.77
CA THR A 118 -23.69 -30.71 -17.45
C THR A 118 -24.33 -32.08 -17.63
N ASP A 119 -24.53 -32.50 -18.89
CA ASP A 119 -24.72 -33.90 -19.27
C ASP A 119 -23.40 -34.65 -19.04
N HIS A 120 -23.25 -35.26 -17.86
CA HIS A 120 -22.22 -36.27 -17.63
C HIS A 120 -22.80 -37.66 -17.91
N GLY A 121 -23.16 -37.88 -19.16
CA GLY A 121 -23.48 -39.19 -19.72
C GLY A 121 -22.29 -39.77 -20.49
N VAL A 122 -21.31 -40.37 -19.80
CA VAL A 122 -20.45 -41.40 -20.41
C VAL A 122 -20.39 -42.63 -19.49
N ASN A 123 -21.24 -43.59 -19.82
CA ASN A 123 -21.04 -45.01 -19.54
C ASN A 123 -19.92 -45.53 -20.45
N GLY A 124 -18.98 -46.34 -19.95
CA GLY A 124 -18.01 -46.96 -20.83
C GLY A 124 -16.91 -47.82 -20.21
N ARG A 125 -17.31 -49.01 -19.72
CA ARG A 125 -16.51 -50.24 -19.50
C ARG A 125 -15.65 -50.39 -18.24
#